data_AF-A0AAW9KA07-F1
#
_entry.id   AF-A0AAW9KA07-F1
#
_cell.length_a   1.000
_cell.length_b   1.000
_cell.length_c   1.000
_cell.angle_alpha   90.00
_cell.angle_beta   90.00
_cell.angle_gamma   90.00
#
_symmetry.space_group_name_H-M   'P 1'
#
loop_
_entity.id
_entity.type
_entity.pdbx_description
1 polymer ?
#
loop_
_entity_poly.entity_id
_entity_poly.type
_entity_poly.pdbx_seq_one_letter_code
_entity_poly.pdbx_strand_id
1 'polypeptide(L)'
;AHIAVQGYIKLASQGKYKEALELVKHENPFPAVCGRICPRKCESACTRGDIDEPVAVDEIKKFIAEQDLNMEHRYVPRKRHEYGKKIAIVGAGPSGLSCAYYLAIDGYKVTVFEKQKVLGGMLTLGIPSY
;
A
#
# COMPACT_ATOMS: atom_id res chain seq x y z
N ALA A 1 -7.05 1.08 -6.96
CA ALA A 1 -7.73 1.19 -5.66
C ALA A 1 -8.37 2.57 -5.55
N HIS A 2 -9.58 2.66 -4.99
CA HIS A 2 -10.21 3.92 -4.64
C HIS A 2 -9.79 4.30 -3.22
N ILE A 3 -8.61 4.89 -3.09
CA ILE A 3 -8.00 5.23 -1.81
C ILE A 3 -8.59 6.57 -1.30
N ALA A 4 -8.68 6.75 0.02
CA ALA A 4 -9.21 7.98 0.63
C ALA A 4 -8.22 9.16 0.59
N VAL A 5 -7.92 9.67 -0.62
CA VAL A 5 -6.91 10.73 -0.87
C VAL A 5 -7.09 11.95 0.04
N GLN A 6 -8.29 12.51 0.06
CA GLN A 6 -8.59 13.69 0.89
C GLN A 6 -8.40 13.40 2.38
N GLY A 7 -8.74 12.19 2.82
CA GLY A 7 -8.66 11.78 4.21
C GLY A 7 -7.22 11.69 4.71
N TYR A 8 -6.35 10.96 4.00
CA TYR A 8 -4.98 10.81 4.48
C TYR A 8 -4.17 12.10 4.33
N ILE A 9 -4.46 12.95 3.33
CA ILE A 9 -3.84 14.27 3.22
C ILE A 9 -4.24 15.16 4.39
N LYS A 10 -5.53 15.13 4.78
CA LYS A 10 -5.99 15.86 5.96
C LYS A 10 -5.28 15.41 7.24
N LEU A 11 -5.15 14.09 7.44
CA LEU A 11 -4.42 13.54 8.59
C LEU A 11 -2.94 13.94 8.57
N ALA A 12 -2.28 13.85 7.41
CA ALA A 12 -0.89 14.28 7.26
C ALA A 12 -0.70 15.77 7.55
N SER A 13 -1.63 16.64 7.11
CA SER A 13 -1.59 18.07 7.42
C SER A 13 -1.69 18.39 8.93
N GLN A 14 -2.16 17.44 9.74
CA GLN A 14 -2.27 17.53 11.19
C GLN A 14 -1.10 16.85 11.91
N GLY A 15 -0.09 16.35 11.19
CA GLY A 15 1.00 15.55 11.75
C GLY A 15 0.59 14.12 12.16
N LYS A 16 -0.63 13.68 11.84
CA LYS A 16 -1.17 12.36 12.18
C LYS A 16 -0.75 11.31 11.16
N TYR A 17 0.56 11.10 11.03
CA TYR A 17 1.13 10.26 9.96
C TYR A 17 0.79 8.77 10.12
N LYS A 18 0.66 8.29 11.37
CA LYS A 18 0.31 6.90 11.64
C LYS A 18 -1.12 6.59 11.19
N GLU A 19 -2.06 7.47 11.52
CA GLU A 19 -3.46 7.35 11.11
C GLU A 19 -3.60 7.53 9.60
N ALA A 20 -2.82 8.43 9.00
CA ALA A 20 -2.76 8.59 7.55
C ALA A 20 -2.27 7.29 6.87
N LEU A 21 -1.23 6.67 7.41
CA LEU A 21 -0.68 5.40 6.92
C LEU A 21 -1.68 4.25 7.07
N GLU A 22 -2.35 4.15 8.22
CA GLU A 22 -3.40 3.16 8.46
C GLU A 22 -4.53 3.30 7.44
N LEU A 23 -5.00 4.54 7.20
CA LEU A 23 -6.05 4.81 6.22
C LEU A 23 -5.63 4.40 4.81
N VAL A 24 -4.40 4.71 4.40
CA VAL A 24 -3.87 4.29 3.09
C VAL A 24 -3.77 2.76 2.98
N LYS A 25 -3.31 2.09 4.04
CA LYS A 25 -3.12 0.63 4.05
C LYS A 25 -4.44 -0.14 4.10
N HIS A 26 -5.56 0.53 4.34
CA HIS A 26 -6.88 -0.05 4.21
C HIS A 26 -7.14 -0.52 2.75
N GLU A 27 -6.90 0.32 1.74
CA GLU A 27 -7.10 -0.07 0.32
C GLU A 27 -5.83 -0.38 -0.46
N ASN A 28 -4.64 -0.12 0.08
CA ASN A 28 -3.38 -0.39 -0.61
C ASN A 28 -2.32 -1.06 0.29
N PRO A 29 -1.99 -2.34 0.07
CA PRO A 29 -0.96 -3.03 0.84
C PRO A 29 0.48 -2.57 0.53
N PHE A 30 0.72 -1.86 -0.57
CA PHE A 30 2.06 -1.44 -1.00
C PHE A 30 2.16 0.08 -1.24
N PRO A 31 1.88 0.91 -0.22
CA PRO A 31 1.86 2.35 -0.43
C PRO A 31 3.24 2.93 -0.75
N ALA A 32 4.31 2.35 -0.20
CA ALA A 32 5.69 2.78 -0.47
C ALA A 32 6.12 2.52 -1.92
N VAL A 33 5.60 1.43 -2.53
CA VAL A 33 5.81 1.11 -3.94
C VAL A 33 4.97 2.02 -4.80
N CYS A 34 3.66 2.11 -4.54
CA CYS A 34 2.76 2.96 -5.30
C CYS A 34 3.12 4.45 -5.21
N GLY A 35 3.80 4.91 -4.15
CA GLY A 35 4.31 6.29 -4.06
C GLY A 35 5.52 6.57 -4.95
N ARG A 36 6.08 5.55 -5.62
CA ARG A 36 7.27 5.66 -6.47
C ARG A 36 6.99 5.38 -7.93
N ILE A 37 6.08 4.43 -8.22
CA ILE A 37 5.87 3.93 -9.58
C ILE A 37 4.48 4.23 -10.16
N CYS A 38 3.58 4.82 -9.37
CA CYS A 38 2.21 5.08 -9.82
C CYS A 38 2.23 6.16 -10.92
N PRO A 39 1.45 6.01 -12.01
CA PRO A 39 1.32 7.04 -13.05
C PRO A 39 0.46 8.25 -12.61
N ARG A 40 0.25 8.43 -11.30
CA ARG A 40 -0.39 9.61 -10.68
C ARG A 40 -1.74 10.05 -11.27
N LYS A 41 -2.59 9.11 -11.71
CA LYS A 41 -3.94 9.40 -12.23
C LYS A 41 -4.82 10.20 -11.27
N CYS A 42 -4.59 10.08 -9.96
CA CYS A 42 -5.27 10.88 -8.94
C CYS A 42 -4.93 12.38 -9.02
N GLU A 43 -3.70 12.72 -9.41
CA GLU A 43 -3.25 14.11 -9.59
C GLU A 43 -3.82 14.68 -10.89
N SER A 44 -3.86 13.88 -11.96
CA SER A 44 -4.49 14.28 -13.23
C SER A 44 -5.98 14.61 -13.10
N ALA A 45 -6.67 14.05 -12.10
CA ALA A 45 -8.08 14.29 -11.80
C ALA A 45 -8.30 15.29 -10.65
N CYS A 46 -7.23 15.93 -10.15
CA CYS A 46 -7.32 16.85 -9.02
C CYS A 46 -7.91 18.20 -9.46
N THR A 47 -9.05 18.59 -8.88
CA THR A 47 -9.73 19.87 -9.18
C THR A 47 -8.90 21.10 -8.86
N ARG A 48 -7.81 20.97 -8.08
CA ARG A 48 -6.88 22.09 -7.86
C ARG A 48 -6.12 22.46 -9.14
N GLY A 49 -5.87 21.48 -10.01
CA GLY A 49 -5.25 21.70 -11.32
C GLY A 49 -6.09 22.54 -12.29
N ASP A 50 -7.38 22.74 -12.01
CA ASP A 50 -8.24 23.67 -12.77
C ASP A 50 -7.95 25.14 -12.42
N ILE A 51 -7.24 25.39 -11.32
CA ILE A 51 -6.91 26.73 -10.81
C ILE A 51 -5.41 27.00 -10.99
N ASP A 52 -4.56 26.10 -10.47
CA ASP A 52 -3.10 26.19 -10.59
C ASP A 52 -2.49 24.80 -10.78
N GLU A 53 -1.89 24.20 -9.75
CA GLU A 53 -1.19 22.93 -9.83
C GLU A 53 -1.92 21.86 -8.99
N PRO A 54 -2.05 20.61 -9.50
CA PRO A 54 -2.53 19.50 -8.71
C PRO A 54 -1.76 19.34 -7.40
N VAL A 55 -2.46 18.88 -6.37
CA VAL A 55 -1.79 18.47 -5.13
C VAL A 55 -0.82 17.34 -5.44
N ALA A 56 0.40 17.39 -4.89
CA ALA A 56 1.41 16.34 -4.99
C ALA A 56 1.04 15.10 -4.14
N VAL A 57 -0.09 14.47 -4.49
CA VAL A 57 -0.71 13.34 -3.79
C VAL A 57 0.27 12.18 -3.64
N ASP A 58 1.03 11.87 -4.69
CA ASP A 58 1.96 10.74 -4.70
C ASP A 58 3.17 10.99 -3.79
N GLU A 59 3.70 12.22 -3.75
CA GLU A 59 4.80 12.60 -2.85
C GLU A 59 4.36 12.58 -1.39
N ILE A 60 3.16 13.08 -1.08
CA ILE A 60 2.59 13.01 0.27
C ILE A 60 2.43 11.54 0.69
N LYS A 61 1.87 10.70 -0.18
CA LYS A 61 1.71 9.26 0.08
C LYS A 61 3.06 8.56 0.24
N LYS A 62 4.07 8.92 -0.55
CA LYS A 62 5.44 8.41 -0.45
C LYS A 62 6.04 8.74 0.91
N PHE A 63 5.95 9.99 1.35
CA PHE A 63 6.42 10.44 2.66
C PHE A 63 5.73 9.70 3.81
N ILE A 64 4.40 9.56 3.76
CA ILE A 64 3.63 8.80 4.77
C ILE A 64 4.07 7.32 4.77
N ALA A 65 4.23 6.72 3.59
CA ALA A 65 4.56 5.31 3.45
C ALA A 65 6.01 4.97 3.83
N GLU A 66 6.93 5.93 3.75
CA GLU A 66 8.31 5.76 4.22
C GLU A 66 8.37 5.50 5.73
N GLN A 67 7.41 6.02 6.49
CA GLN A 67 7.30 5.72 7.92
C GLN A 67 7.06 4.22 8.17
N ASP A 68 6.37 3.51 7.26
CA ASP A 68 6.09 2.07 7.38
C ASP A 68 7.33 1.19 7.19
N LEU A 69 8.37 1.75 6.55
CA LEU A 69 9.65 1.08 6.34
C LEU A 69 10.45 1.02 7.64
N ASN A 70 10.31 2.03 8.51
CA ASN A 70 10.88 2.00 9.86
C ASN A 70 10.06 1.06 10.76
N MET A 71 10.72 0.10 11.41
CA MET A 71 10.07 -0.87 12.30
C MET A 71 9.35 -0.20 13.47
N GLU A 72 9.82 0.95 13.95
CA GLU A 72 9.20 1.67 15.08
C GLU A 72 7.84 2.28 14.73
N HIS A 73 7.59 2.56 13.45
CA HIS A 73 6.39 3.23 12.98
C HIS A 73 5.53 2.35 12.05
N ARG A 74 5.99 1.12 11.79
CA ARG A 74 5.31 0.15 10.93
C ARG A 74 3.89 -0.12 11.41
N TYR A 75 2.94 0.02 10.50
CA TYR A 75 1.55 -0.33 10.75
C TYR A 75 1.30 -1.79 10.33
N VAL A 76 0.98 -2.65 11.30
CA VAL A 76 0.53 -4.02 11.04
C VAL A 76 -0.96 -4.10 11.41
N PRO A 77 -1.86 -4.35 10.46
CA PRO A 77 -3.28 -4.46 10.76
C PRO A 77 -3.56 -5.65 11.67
N ARG A 78 -4.59 -5.51 12.51
CA ARG A 78 -5.05 -6.60 13.36
C ARG A 78 -5.83 -7.62 12.55
N LYS A 79 -5.69 -8.90 12.92
CA LYS A 79 -6.56 -9.95 12.41
C LYS A 79 -8.00 -9.73 12.90
N ARG A 80 -8.97 -9.93 12.02
CA ARG A 80 -10.40 -9.73 12.31
C ARG A 80 -11.03 -10.99 12.91
N HIS A 81 -10.70 -12.15 12.35
CA HIS A 81 -11.28 -13.43 12.73
C HIS A 81 -10.20 -14.53 12.83
N GLU A 82 -10.62 -15.72 13.28
CA GLU A 82 -9.81 -16.93 13.26
C GLU A 82 -10.60 -18.06 12.59
N TYR A 83 -10.45 -18.21 11.28
CA TYR A 83 -11.24 -19.19 10.53
C TYR A 83 -10.66 -20.60 10.55
N GLY A 84 -9.39 -20.78 10.96
CA GLY A 84 -8.69 -22.08 10.96
C GLY A 84 -8.44 -22.71 9.57
N LYS A 85 -9.01 -22.14 8.50
CA LYS A 85 -8.89 -22.61 7.12
C LYS A 85 -7.56 -22.18 6.50
N LYS A 86 -6.98 -23.07 5.69
CA LYS A 86 -5.73 -22.85 4.97
C LYS A 86 -6.01 -22.40 3.54
N ILE A 87 -5.27 -21.39 3.08
CA ILE A 87 -5.34 -20.90 1.69
C ILE A 87 -3.93 -20.94 1.09
N ALA A 88 -3.82 -21.49 -0.11
CA ALA A 88 -2.59 -21.46 -0.90
C ALA A 88 -2.71 -20.39 -1.99
N ILE A 89 -1.68 -19.58 -2.16
CA ILE A 89 -1.55 -18.58 -3.22
C ILE A 89 -0.32 -18.93 -4.04
N VAL A 90 -0.46 -18.98 -5.37
CA VAL A 90 0.65 -19.26 -6.29
C VAL A 90 1.09 -17.95 -6.94
N GLY A 91 2.35 -17.58 -6.74
CA GLY A 91 2.97 -16.33 -7.17
C GLY A 91 3.04 -15.29 -6.06
N ALA A 92 4.23 -14.78 -5.78
CA ALA A 92 4.52 -13.71 -4.82
C ALA A 92 4.72 -12.35 -5.50
N GLY A 93 4.03 -12.12 -6.62
CA GLY A 93 3.93 -10.79 -7.23
C GLY A 93 2.99 -9.85 -6.44
N PRO A 94 2.79 -8.60 -6.91
CA PRO A 94 1.92 -7.63 -6.25
C PRO A 94 0.48 -8.14 -6.06
N SER A 95 -0.06 -8.87 -7.03
CA SER A 95 -1.40 -9.46 -6.93
C SER A 95 -1.49 -10.53 -5.86
N GLY A 96 -0.58 -11.51 -5.87
CA GLY A 96 -0.55 -12.62 -4.91
C GLY A 96 -0.30 -12.15 -3.48
N LEU A 97 0.65 -11.23 -3.28
CA LEU A 97 0.93 -10.68 -1.96
C LEU A 97 -0.19 -9.75 -1.46
N SER A 98 -0.87 -9.02 -2.35
CA SER A 98 -2.07 -8.24 -1.97
C SER A 98 -3.21 -9.15 -1.51
N CYS A 99 -3.48 -10.23 -2.27
CA CYS A 99 -4.45 -11.26 -1.87
C CYS A 99 -4.08 -11.88 -0.52
N ALA A 100 -2.80 -12.23 -0.33
CA ALA A 100 -2.31 -12.79 0.92
C ALA A 100 -2.50 -11.84 2.10
N TYR A 101 -2.20 -10.56 1.90
CA TYR A 101 -2.35 -9.51 2.91
C TYR A 101 -3.79 -9.42 3.41
N TYR A 102 -4.77 -9.27 2.51
CA TYR A 102 -6.16 -9.13 2.90
C TYR A 102 -6.75 -10.40 3.53
N LEU A 103 -6.41 -11.59 3.00
CA LEU A 103 -6.85 -12.86 3.60
C LEU A 103 -6.24 -13.10 4.99
N ALA A 104 -4.98 -12.71 5.19
CA ALA A 104 -4.32 -12.81 6.50
C ALA A 104 -4.95 -11.87 7.53
N ILE A 105 -5.34 -10.65 7.12
CA ILE A 105 -6.08 -9.70 7.96
C ILE A 105 -7.47 -10.23 8.30
N ASP A 106 -8.15 -10.84 7.33
CA ASP A 106 -9.49 -11.37 7.58
C ASP A 106 -9.46 -12.52 8.60
N GLY A 107 -8.45 -13.39 8.55
CA GLY A 107 -8.26 -14.44 9.56
C GLY A 107 -7.85 -15.81 9.03
N TYR A 108 -7.48 -15.91 7.76
CA TYR A 108 -7.08 -17.16 7.13
C TYR A 108 -5.60 -17.47 7.34
N LYS A 109 -5.26 -18.77 7.37
CA LYS A 109 -3.86 -19.22 7.36
C LYS A 109 -3.39 -19.32 5.90
N VAL A 110 -2.72 -18.27 5.43
CA VAL A 110 -2.25 -18.16 4.04
C VAL A 110 -0.83 -18.72 3.89
N THR A 111 -0.56 -19.42 2.79
CA THR A 111 0.79 -19.80 2.35
C THR A 111 0.98 -19.39 0.90
N VAL A 112 2.06 -18.64 0.63
CA VAL A 112 2.40 -18.16 -0.71
C VAL A 112 3.51 -19.04 -1.26
N PHE A 113 3.32 -19.57 -2.47
CA PHE A 113 4.29 -20.38 -3.20
C PHE A 113 4.87 -19.54 -4.34
N GLU A 114 6.19 -19.37 -4.38
CA GLU A 114 6.89 -18.61 -5.40
C GLU A 114 7.95 -19.51 -6.06
N LYS A 115 8.06 -19.42 -7.39
CA LYS A 115 9.05 -20.15 -8.18
C LYS A 115 10.43 -19.51 -8.07
N GLN A 116 10.49 -18.18 -7.99
CA GLN A 116 11.72 -17.40 -7.92
C GLN A 116 12.36 -17.45 -6.54
N LYS A 117 13.65 -17.12 -6.46
CA LYS A 117 14.40 -17.05 -5.19
C LYS A 117 14.02 -15.84 -4.32
N VAL A 118 13.33 -14.85 -4.90
CA VAL A 118 12.95 -13.60 -4.24
C VAL A 118 11.46 -13.34 -4.44
N LEU A 119 10.85 -12.70 -3.45
CA LEU A 119 9.45 -12.27 -3.51
C LEU A 119 9.33 -10.92 -4.24
N GLY A 120 8.09 -10.54 -4.58
CA GLY A 120 7.73 -9.26 -5.18
C GLY A 120 7.47 -9.31 -6.69
N GLY A 121 7.83 -10.41 -7.36
CA GLY A 121 7.63 -10.57 -8.81
C GLY A 121 8.26 -9.42 -9.59
N MET A 122 7.48 -8.79 -10.49
CA MET A 122 7.95 -7.64 -11.27
C MET A 122 8.40 -6.45 -10.44
N LEU A 123 7.88 -6.28 -9.21
CA LEU A 123 8.32 -5.19 -8.34
C LEU A 123 9.80 -5.30 -7.98
N THR A 124 10.32 -6.52 -7.88
CA THR A 124 11.71 -6.81 -7.50
C THR A 124 12.58 -7.14 -8.71
N LEU A 125 12.02 -7.84 -9.69
CA LEU A 125 12.77 -8.41 -10.82
C LEU A 125 12.70 -7.56 -12.10
N GLY A 126 11.72 -6.68 -12.22
CA GLY A 126 11.46 -5.92 -13.44
C GLY A 126 11.67 -4.41 -13.29
N ILE A 127 11.27 -3.83 -12.16
CA ILE A 127 11.38 -2.38 -11.94
C ILE A 127 12.82 -2.04 -11.52
N PRO A 128 13.49 -1.09 -12.20
CA PRO A 128 14.82 -0.65 -11.80
C PRO A 128 14.85 -0.04 -10.39
N SER A 129 16.02 -0.05 -9.76
CA SER A 129 16.22 0.45 -8.40
C SER A 129 16.44 1.97 -8.30
N TYR A 130 16.59 2.65 -9.44
CA TYR A 130 16.87 4.10 -9.53
C TYR A 130 15.59 4.91 -9.72
#